data_AF-A0A3D1BVC9-F1
#
_entry.id   AF-A0A3D1BVC9-F1
#
_cell.length_a   1.000
_cell.length_b   1.000
_cell.length_c   1.000
_cell.angle_alpha   90.00
_cell.angle_beta   90.00
_cell.angle_gamma   90.00
#
_symmetry.space_group_name_H-M   'P 1'
#
loop_
_entity.id
_entity.type
_entity.pdbx_description
1 polymer ?
#
loop_
_entity_poly.entity_id
_entity_poly.type
_entity_poly.pdbx_seq_one_letter_code
_entity_poly.pdbx_strand_id
1 'polypeptide(L)' 'KLSPINLKRIRILIDLLVILFALSVLIIGGTWLVWSRFHLGQVSAAMEIPVGYVYLILPVSGLIISFYSMYFIKQNMQS' A
#
# COMPACT_ATOMS: atom_id res chain seq x y z
N LYS A 1 -2.38 32.66 -4.00
CA LYS A 1 -3.38 31.70 -3.47
C LYS A 1 -3.82 30.83 -4.64
N LEU A 2 -3.50 29.53 -4.65
CA LEU A 2 -3.86 28.65 -5.76
C LEU A 2 -5.39 28.61 -5.91
N SER A 3 -5.87 28.66 -7.15
CA SER A 3 -7.29 28.51 -7.47
C SER A 3 -7.83 27.17 -6.94
N PRO A 4 -9.05 27.14 -6.35
CA PRO A 4 -9.64 25.94 -5.77
C PRO A 4 -9.79 24.78 -6.77
N ILE A 5 -9.89 25.08 -8.07
CA ILE A 5 -9.93 24.09 -9.16
C ILE A 5 -8.60 23.35 -9.34
N ASN A 6 -7.46 24.04 -9.20
CA ASN A 6 -6.16 23.42 -9.37
C ASN A 6 -5.82 22.50 -8.20
N LEU A 7 -6.28 22.83 -7.00
CA LEU A 7 -6.11 22.01 -5.79
C LEU A 7 -6.84 20.67 -5.90
N LYS A 8 -8.08 20.65 -6.42
CA LYS A 8 -8.82 19.39 -6.65
C LYS A 8 -8.09 18.47 -7.64
N ARG A 9 -7.61 19.00 -8.77
CA ARG A 9 -6.85 18.22 -9.77
C ARG A 9 -5.56 17.63 -9.20
N ILE A 10 -4.81 18.42 -8.43
CA ILE A 10 -3.57 17.96 -7.79
C ILE A 10 -3.85 16.86 -6.76
N ARG A 11 -4.92 16.98 -5.97
CA ARG A 11 -5.32 15.94 -5.00
C ARG A 11 -5.61 14.61 -5.69
N ILE A 12 -6.41 14.63 -6.74
CA ILE A 12 -6.74 13.43 -7.52
C ILE A 12 -5.46 12.79 -8.09
N LEU A 13 -4.52 13.60 -8.58
CA LEU A 13 -3.23 13.09 -9.07
C LEU A 13 -2.40 12.42 -7.98
N ILE A 14 -2.34 13.01 -6.78
CA ILE A 14 -1.62 12.44 -5.64
C ILE A 14 -2.26 11.11 -5.23
N ASP A 15 -3.58 11.05 -5.09
CA ASP A 15 -4.29 9.82 -4.71
C ASP A 15 -4.06 8.69 -5.74
N LEU A 16 -4.08 9.03 -7.03
CA LEU A 16 -3.83 8.07 -8.11
C LEU A 16 -2.38 7.52 -8.07
N LEU A 17 -1.40 8.39 -7.79
CA LEU A 17 -0.01 7.97 -7.58
C LEU A 17 0.16 7.09 -6.33
N VAL A 18 -0.55 7.40 -5.25
CA VAL A 18 -0.53 6.59 -4.01
C VAL A 18 -1.12 5.20 -4.26
N ILE A 19 -2.23 5.10 -4.98
CA ILE A 19 -2.83 3.81 -5.36
C ILE A 19 -1.86 3.00 -6.22
N LEU A 20 -1.27 3.63 -7.25
CA LEU A 20 -0.31 2.97 -8.12
C LEU A 20 0.89 2.45 -7.33
N PHE A 21 1.44 3.28 -6.44
CA PHE A 21 2.56 2.91 -5.58
C PHE A 21 2.19 1.78 -4.62
N ALA A 22 1.02 1.84 -3.98
CA ALA A 22 0.56 0.81 -3.05
C ALA A 22 0.37 -0.56 -3.76
N LEU A 23 -0.28 -0.58 -4.93
CA LEU A 23 -0.45 -1.82 -5.70
C LEU A 23 0.90 -2.39 -6.17
N SER A 24 1.80 -1.54 -6.66
CA SER A 24 3.08 -1.98 -7.22
C SER A 24 4.08 -2.38 -6.14
N VAL A 25 4.25 -1.55 -5.12
CA VAL A 25 5.32 -1.72 -4.12
C VAL A 25 4.84 -2.54 -2.92
N LEU A 26 3.66 -2.25 -2.38
CA LEU A 26 3.17 -2.96 -1.18
C LEU A 26 2.55 -4.31 -1.52
N ILE A 27 1.77 -4.42 -2.60
CA ILE A 27 1.20 -5.72 -2.99
C ILE A 27 2.22 -6.56 -3.74
N ILE A 28 2.74 -6.12 -4.90
CA ILE A 28 3.66 -6.96 -5.68
C ILE A 28 5.00 -7.10 -4.95
N GLY A 29 5.60 -5.99 -4.50
CA GLY A 29 6.86 -6.01 -3.75
C GLY A 29 6.75 -6.72 -2.39
N GLY A 30 5.66 -6.49 -1.64
CA GLY A 30 5.41 -7.18 -0.37
C GLY A 30 5.19 -8.69 -0.55
N THR A 31 4.43 -9.09 -1.56
CA THR A 31 4.21 -10.52 -1.88
C THR A 31 5.50 -11.20 -2.33
N TRP A 32 6.31 -10.54 -3.15
CA TRP A 32 7.62 -11.04 -3.56
C TRP A 32 8.59 -11.17 -2.38
N LEU A 33 8.56 -10.23 -1.45
CA LEU A 33 9.35 -10.29 -0.22
C LEU A 33 8.91 -11.46 0.68
N VAL A 34 7.60 -11.65 0.87
CA VAL A 34 7.04 -12.81 1.60
C VAL A 34 7.49 -14.11 0.95
N TRP A 35 7.38 -14.22 -0.38
CA TRP A 35 7.77 -15.42 -1.14
C TRP A 35 9.27 -15.72 -1.01
N SER A 36 10.11 -14.70 -1.20
CA SER A 36 11.57 -14.82 -1.09
C SER A 36 12.01 -15.23 0.33
N ARG A 37 11.37 -14.66 1.36
CA ARG A 37 11.60 -15.04 2.77
C ARG A 37 11.11 -16.45 3.11
N PHE A 38 10.01 -16.92 2.48
CA PHE A 38 9.53 -18.30 2.61
C PHE A 38 10.51 -19.30 1.98
N HIS A 39 11.06 -18.98 0.81
CA HIS A 39 11.98 -19.86 0.07
C HIS A 39 13.37 -19.97 0.72
N LEU A 40 13.83 -18.90 1.38
CA LEU A 40 15.12 -18.88 2.09
C LEU A 40 15.11 -19.68 3.40
N GLY A 41 13.96 -20.17 3.88
CA GLY A 41 13.89 -21.13 4.99
C GLY A 41 14.51 -20.66 6.32
N GLN A 42 14.88 -19.38 6.46
CA GLN A 42 15.28 -18.84 7.76
C GLN A 42 14.02 -18.50 8.55
N VAL A 43 13.56 -19.49 9.31
CA VAL A 43 12.93 -19.24 10.62
C VAL A 43 13.77 -18.18 11.32
N SER A 44 13.17 -17.05 11.68
CA SER A 44 13.83 -16.07 12.55
C SER A 44 14.20 -16.81 13.83
N ALA A 45 15.49 -17.07 14.01
CA ALA A 45 16.05 -17.71 15.21
C ALA A 45 15.80 -16.88 16.48
N ALA A 46 15.26 -15.65 16.37
CA ALA A 46 15.06 -14.72 17.46
C ALA A 46 13.63 -14.69 18.04
N MET A 47 12.61 -15.29 17.41
CA MET A 47 11.21 -15.13 17.84
C MET A 47 10.33 -16.39 17.83
N GLU A 48 10.81 -17.57 17.44
CA GLU A 48 10.02 -18.83 17.33
C GLU A 48 8.79 -18.79 16.39
N ILE A 49 8.44 -17.63 15.81
CA ILE A 49 7.31 -17.47 14.88
C ILE A 49 7.84 -17.36 13.44
N PRO A 50 7.26 -18.07 12.45
CA PRO A 50 7.63 -17.92 11.05
C PRO A 50 7.47 -16.47 10.57
N VAL A 51 8.59 -15.83 10.26
CA VAL A 51 8.71 -14.39 9.89
C VAL A 51 7.81 -14.01 8.73
N GLY A 52 7.46 -14.98 7.87
CA GLY A 52 6.50 -14.82 6.79
C GLY A 52 5.16 -14.22 7.24
N TYR A 53 4.67 -14.53 8.45
CA TYR A 53 3.43 -13.95 8.99
C TYR A 53 3.56 -12.46 9.31
N VAL A 54 4.71 -12.02 9.84
CA VAL A 54 4.96 -10.60 10.10
C VAL A 54 4.99 -9.84 8.78
N TYR A 55 5.57 -10.42 7.74
CA TYR A 55 5.64 -9.79 6.43
C TYR A 55 4.29 -9.75 5.69
N LEU A 56 3.27 -10.53 6.09
CA LEU A 56 1.90 -10.37 5.58
C LEU A 56 1.28 -9.02 5.96
N ILE A 57 1.81 -8.31 6.96
CA ILE A 57 1.36 -6.95 7.30
C ILE A 57 1.60 -5.97 6.13
N LEU A 58 2.58 -6.22 5.26
CA LEU A 58 2.90 -5.36 4.11
C LEU A 58 1.81 -5.39 3.03
N PRO A 59 1.41 -6.56 2.47
CA PRO A 59 0.31 -6.59 1.52
C PRO A 59 -1.03 -6.17 2.18
N VAL A 60 -1.26 -6.50 3.46
CA VAL A 60 -2.47 -6.09 4.19
C VAL A 60 -2.53 -4.57 4.36
N SER A 61 -1.44 -3.93 4.77
CA SER A 61 -1.37 -2.46 4.86
C SER A 61 -1.49 -1.79 3.48
N GLY A 62 -0.91 -2.39 2.44
CA GLY A 62 -1.10 -1.96 1.05
C GLY A 62 -2.57 -1.96 0.64
N LEU A 63 -3.31 -3.03 0.95
CA LEU A 63 -4.75 -3.12 0.70
C LEU A 63 -5.55 -2.03 1.45
N ILE A 64 -5.23 -1.79 2.72
CA ILE A 64 -5.89 -0.76 3.54
C ILE A 64 -5.64 0.64 2.96
N ILE A 65 -4.39 0.94 2.57
CA ILE A 65 -4.02 2.23 1.96
C ILE A 65 -4.72 2.42 0.62
N SER A 66 -4.74 1.39 -0.23
CA SER A 66 -5.48 1.43 -1.50
C SER A 66 -6.97 1.68 -1.29
N PHE A 67 -7.59 1.03 -0.30
CA PHE A 67 -9.01 1.23 0.03
C PHE A 67 -9.29 2.67 0.50
N TYR A 68 -8.46 3.21 1.39
CA TYR A 68 -8.64 4.56 1.91
C TYR A 68 -8.47 5.63 0.83
N SER A 69 -7.48 5.44 -0.06
CA SER A 69 -7.26 6.36 -1.18
C SER A 69 -8.43 6.33 -2.17
N MET A 70 -9.03 5.16 -2.43
CA MET A 70 -10.27 5.03 -3.22
C MET A 70 -11.46 5.77 -2.57
N TYR A 71 -11.62 5.62 -1.25
CA TYR A 71 -12.66 6.32 -0.49
C TYR A 71 -12.50 7.84 -0.59
N PHE A 72 -11.26 8.34 -0.46
CA PHE A 72 -10.96 9.76 -0.52
C PHE A 72 -11.16 10.36 -1.92
N ILE A 73 -10.83 9.62 -2.98
CA ILE A 73 -11.16 10.02 -4.37
C ILE A 73 -12.69 10.13 -4.53
N LYS A 74 -13.45 9.13 -4.06
CA LYS A 74 -14.91 9.15 -4.13
C LYS A 74 -15.51 10.35 -3.38
N GLN A 75 -14.97 10.67 -2.21
CA GLN A 75 -15.40 11.83 -1.42
C GLN A 75 -15.08 13.16 -2.13
N ASN A 76 -13.89 13.30 -2.73
CA ASN A 76 -13.52 14.49 -3.49
C ASN A 76 -14.36 14.68 -4.77
N MET A 77 -14.92 13.61 -5.34
CA MET A 77 -15.84 13.68 -6.48
C MET A 77 -17.27 14.08 -6.10
N GLN A 78 -17.71 13.84 -4.85
CA GLN A 78 -19.07 14.18 -4.40
C GLN A 78 -19.19 15.56 -3.72
N SER A 79 -18.06 16.19 -3.35
CA SER A 79 -17.97 17.60 -2.92
C SER A 79 -17.55 18.50 -4.06
#